data_AF-A0A0F9B9F4-F1
#
_entry.id   AF-A0A0F9B9F4-F1
#
_cell.length_a   1.000
_cell.length_b   1.000
_cell.length_c   1.000
_cell.angle_alpha   90.00
_cell.angle_beta   90.00
_cell.angle_gamma   90.00
#
_symmetry.space_group_name_H-M   'P 1'
#
loop_
_entity.id
_entity.type
_entity.pdbx_description
1 polymer ?
#
loop_
_entity_poly.entity_id
_entity_poly.type
_entity_poly.pdbx_seq_one_letter_code
_entity_poly.pdbx_strand_id
1 'polypeptide(L)'
;GATSGTVSWNGQFERFDADSLDMDVDSFAATQSVTDTTAGISGQISVASVTFTIAQADGILANEGFRLLLWRDTSGDLVGDAQIKRVMVRQ
;
A
#
# COMPACT_ATOMS: atom_id res chain seq x y z
N GLY A 1 11.71 -17.67 1.44
CA GLY A 1 11.15 -16.42 0.89
C GLY A 1 11.82 -16.15 -0.44
N ALA A 2 11.22 -15.31 -1.29
CA ALA A 2 11.78 -14.99 -2.59
C ALA A 2 13.17 -14.32 -2.47
N THR A 3 14.10 -14.68 -3.36
CA THR A 3 15.48 -14.15 -3.41
C THR A 3 15.82 -13.47 -4.73
N SER A 4 14.89 -13.44 -5.68
CA SER A 4 15.06 -12.82 -6.99
C SER A 4 13.72 -12.33 -7.53
N GLY A 5 13.80 -11.38 -8.47
CA GLY A 5 12.65 -10.80 -9.15
C GLY A 5 12.12 -9.56 -8.45
N THR A 6 10.96 -9.13 -8.92
CA THR A 6 10.31 -7.89 -8.52
C THR A 6 8.92 -8.17 -7.96
N VAL A 7 8.55 -7.40 -6.96
CA VAL A 7 7.20 -7.39 -6.39
C VAL A 7 6.61 -6.02 -6.58
N SER A 8 5.38 -5.96 -7.08
CA SER A 8 4.62 -4.72 -7.17
C SER A 8 3.56 -4.68 -6.07
N TRP A 9 3.50 -3.58 -5.35
CA TRP A 9 2.55 -3.34 -4.26
C TRP A 9 1.64 -2.18 -4.65
N ASN A 10 0.33 -2.41 -4.49
CA ASN A 10 -0.70 -1.43 -4.74
C ASN A 10 -1.35 -1.01 -3.43
N GLY A 11 -1.65 0.28 -3.29
CA GLY A 11 -2.32 0.84 -2.14
C GLY A 11 -3.41 1.83 -2.51
N GLN A 12 -4.46 1.88 -1.69
CA GLN A 12 -5.53 2.87 -1.75
C GLN A 12 -5.91 3.32 -0.35
N PHE A 13 -6.21 4.61 -0.22
CA PHE A 13 -6.76 5.19 1.00
C PHE A 13 -8.25 5.47 0.83
N GLU A 14 -8.95 5.40 1.95
CA GLU A 14 -10.28 5.94 2.12
C GLU A 14 -10.32 6.69 3.45
N ARG A 15 -10.77 7.93 3.42
CA ARG A 15 -10.84 8.84 4.56
C ARG A 15 -12.10 8.60 5.36
N PHE A 16 -11.98 8.52 6.68
CA PHE A 16 -13.10 8.56 7.60
C PHE A 16 -13.37 10.00 8.03
N ASP A 17 -14.23 10.69 7.27
CA ASP A 17 -14.75 12.00 7.69
C ASP A 17 -15.95 11.85 8.64
N ALA A 18 -16.30 12.94 9.33
CA ALA A 18 -17.36 12.94 10.32
C ALA A 18 -18.78 13.14 9.73
N ASP A 19 -18.88 13.53 8.46
CA ASP A 19 -20.08 14.21 7.94
C ASP A 19 -20.63 13.61 6.63
N SER A 20 -19.86 12.82 5.87
CA SER A 20 -20.25 12.43 4.50
C SER A 20 -19.96 10.99 4.12
N LEU A 21 -19.02 10.31 4.78
CA LEU A 21 -18.68 8.95 4.42
C LEU A 21 -19.71 7.93 4.93
N ASP A 22 -20.30 7.20 4.00
CA ASP A 22 -21.02 5.96 4.28
C ASP A 22 -20.01 4.81 4.38
N MET A 23 -19.70 4.35 5.59
CA MET A 23 -18.71 3.27 5.79
C MET A 23 -19.13 1.91 5.20
N ASP A 24 -20.40 1.75 4.84
CA ASP A 24 -20.91 0.55 4.17
C ASP A 24 -20.66 0.59 2.64
N VAL A 25 -20.20 1.72 2.09
CA VAL A 25 -19.75 1.85 0.71
C VAL A 25 -18.23 1.73 0.60
N ASP A 26 -17.76 1.08 -0.46
CA ASP A 26 -16.33 1.05 -0.79
C ASP A 26 -16.00 2.25 -1.68
N SER A 27 -15.48 3.34 -1.09
CA SER A 27 -15.16 4.60 -1.78
C SER A 27 -13.67 4.93 -1.80
N PHE A 28 -12.81 3.91 -1.88
CA PHE A 28 -11.37 4.08 -1.97
C PHE A 28 -10.93 4.99 -3.12
N ALA A 29 -9.98 5.88 -2.82
CA ALA A 29 -9.33 6.75 -3.80
C ALA A 29 -8.48 5.96 -4.83
N ALA A 30 -7.92 6.67 -5.82
CA ALA A 30 -7.19 6.05 -6.91
C ALA A 30 -5.93 5.27 -6.45
N THR A 31 -5.78 4.04 -6.96
CA THR A 31 -4.63 3.17 -6.69
C THR A 31 -3.30 3.83 -7.02
N GLN A 32 -2.38 3.80 -6.06
CA GLN A 32 -0.96 4.07 -6.29
C GLN A 32 -0.16 2.78 -6.14
N SER A 33 0.92 2.66 -6.90
CA SER A 33 1.72 1.43 -6.98
C SER A 33 3.21 1.70 -6.87
N VAL A 34 3.96 0.74 -6.36
CA VAL A 34 5.42 0.72 -6.45
C VAL A 34 5.91 -0.68 -6.78
N THR A 35 6.91 -0.77 -7.65
CA THR A 35 7.63 -2.02 -7.91
C THR A 35 8.98 -1.98 -7.20
N ASP A 36 9.25 -2.98 -6.38
CA ASP A 36 10.50 -3.14 -5.63
C ASP A 36 11.19 -4.45 -5.99
N THR A 37 12.51 -4.47 -5.90
CA THR A 37 13.32 -5.67 -6.15
C THR A 37 13.51 -6.41 -4.84
N THR A 38 13.46 -7.75 -4.87
CA THR A 38 13.71 -8.55 -3.67
C THR A 38 15.09 -8.28 -3.07
N ALA A 39 15.15 -8.26 -1.74
CA ALA A 39 16.41 -8.42 -1.04
C ALA A 39 16.96 -9.83 -1.37
N GLY A 40 18.11 -9.91 -2.03
CA GLY A 40 18.68 -11.16 -2.58
C GLY A 40 19.03 -12.25 -1.55
N ILE A 41 18.69 -12.06 -0.28
CA ILE A 41 18.92 -12.97 0.83
C ILE A 41 17.57 -13.35 1.45
N SER A 42 17.30 -14.66 1.53
CA SER A 42 16.06 -15.17 2.13
C SER A 42 15.98 -14.75 3.61
N GLY A 43 14.82 -14.22 4.01
CA GLY A 43 14.55 -13.80 5.38
C GLY A 43 14.92 -12.33 5.66
N GLN A 44 15.54 -11.63 4.71
CA GLN A 44 15.77 -10.19 4.83
C GLN A 44 14.49 -9.40 4.53
N ILE A 45 14.27 -8.31 5.28
CA ILE A 45 13.16 -7.38 5.06
C ILE A 45 13.60 -6.31 4.05
N SER A 46 12.87 -6.15 2.95
CA SER A 46 12.96 -4.96 2.07
C SER A 46 11.94 -3.89 2.50
N VAL A 47 12.18 -2.65 2.11
CA VAL A 47 11.27 -1.51 2.34
C VAL A 47 10.85 -0.93 0.99
N ALA A 48 9.59 -1.15 0.64
CA ALA A 48 8.95 -0.48 -0.49
C ALA A 48 8.24 0.79 -0.03
N SER A 49 8.30 1.87 -0.82
CA SER A 49 7.63 3.15 -0.54
C SER A 49 6.65 3.49 -1.66
N VAL A 50 5.36 3.56 -1.35
CA VAL A 50 4.34 4.07 -2.26
C VAL A 50 4.07 5.53 -1.93
N THR A 51 4.21 6.42 -2.90
CA THR A 51 3.99 7.84 -2.71
C THR A 51 2.56 8.21 -3.08
N PHE A 52 1.91 8.97 -2.19
CA PHE A 52 0.57 9.53 -2.40
C PHE A 52 0.65 11.05 -2.25
N THR A 53 0.01 11.78 -3.15
CA THR A 53 -0.40 13.18 -2.89
C THR A 53 -1.57 13.19 -1.90
N ILE A 54 -1.86 14.35 -1.29
CA ILE A 54 -3.01 14.51 -0.39
C ILE A 54 -4.31 14.08 -1.07
N ALA A 55 -4.54 14.47 -2.32
CA ALA A 55 -5.75 14.06 -3.06
C ALA A 55 -5.81 12.54 -3.32
N GLN A 56 -4.67 11.89 -3.57
CA GLN A 56 -4.60 10.43 -3.74
C GLN A 56 -4.73 9.67 -2.41
N ALA A 57 -4.40 10.33 -1.29
CA ALA A 57 -4.69 9.87 0.06
C ALA A 57 -6.08 10.34 0.53
N ASP A 58 -7.03 10.47 -0.41
CA ASP A 58 -8.43 10.84 -0.16
C ASP A 58 -8.64 12.13 0.65
N GLY A 59 -7.69 13.06 0.58
CA GLY A 59 -7.77 14.34 1.27
C GLY A 59 -7.74 14.24 2.79
N ILE A 60 -7.20 13.15 3.37
CA ILE A 60 -7.11 12.95 4.83
C ILE A 60 -6.44 14.15 5.49
N LEU A 61 -7.12 14.74 6.47
CA LEU A 61 -6.64 15.84 7.29
C LEU A 61 -6.04 15.32 8.61
N ALA A 62 -5.41 16.22 9.36
CA ALA A 62 -4.88 15.88 10.67
C ALA A 62 -6.00 15.42 11.63
N ASN A 63 -5.72 14.36 12.38
CA ASN A 63 -6.64 13.72 13.35
C ASN A 63 -7.83 12.98 12.73
N GLU A 64 -7.85 12.75 11.43
CA GLU A 64 -8.87 11.92 10.80
C GLU A 64 -8.44 10.46 10.69
N GLY A 65 -9.42 9.56 10.75
CA GLY A 65 -9.21 8.14 10.53
C GLY A 65 -9.12 7.81 9.03
N PHE A 66 -8.65 6.61 8.72
CA PHE A 66 -8.66 6.09 7.35
C PHE A 66 -8.68 4.56 7.32
N ARG A 67 -9.13 3.98 6.20
CA ARG A 67 -8.81 2.60 5.80
C ARG A 67 -7.66 2.62 4.79
N LEU A 68 -6.85 1.58 4.84
CA LEU A 68 -5.82 1.30 3.86
C LEU A 68 -6.09 -0.07 3.24
N LEU A 69 -6.35 -0.09 1.93
CA LEU A 69 -6.32 -1.31 1.14
C LEU A 69 -4.90 -1.50 0.61
N LEU A 70 -4.32 -2.68 0.82
CA LEU A 70 -2.95 -3.00 0.40
C LEU A 70 -2.90 -4.43 -0.16
N TRP A 71 -2.38 -4.59 -1.37
CA TRP A 71 -2.28 -5.90 -2.01
C TRP A 71 -1.08 -6.00 -2.94
N ARG A 72 -0.68 -7.24 -3.23
CA ARG A 72 0.34 -7.55 -4.24
C ARG A 72 -0.30 -7.52 -5.62
N ASP A 73 0.31 -6.80 -6.55
CA ASP A 73 -0.02 -6.84 -7.96
C ASP A 73 0.70 -8.00 -8.66
N THR A 74 0.08 -8.52 -9.72
CA THR A 74 0.57 -9.55 -10.62
C THR A 74 1.61 -9.07 -11.63
N SER A 75 1.89 -7.77 -11.69
CA SER A 75 2.87 -7.18 -12.62
C SER A 75 4.33 -7.53 -12.31
N GLY A 76 4.64 -8.00 -11.09
CA GLY A 76 5.99 -8.45 -10.72
C GLY A 76 6.28 -9.89 -11.13
N ASP A 77 7.56 -10.20 -11.33
CA ASP A 77 8.08 -11.53 -11.74
C ASP A 77 8.64 -12.36 -10.56
N LEU A 78 8.24 -12.00 -9.33
CA LEU A 78 8.67 -12.68 -8.12
C LEU A 78 8.38 -14.19 -8.15
N VAL A 79 9.42 -14.99 -7.92
CA VAL A 79 9.25 -16.43 -7.67
C VAL A 79 9.12 -16.68 -6.17
N GLY A 80 7.97 -17.19 -5.75
CA GLY A 80 7.66 -17.52 -4.37
C GLY A 80 6.90 -16.41 -3.62
N ASP A 81 6.96 -16.46 -2.29
CA ASP A 81 6.12 -15.64 -1.44
C ASP A 81 6.75 -14.28 -1.12
N ALA A 82 5.94 -13.24 -1.24
CA ALA A 82 6.16 -11.95 -0.61
C ALA A 82 5.14 -11.76 0.51
N GLN A 83 5.59 -11.22 1.65
CA GLN A 83 4.77 -11.07 2.84
C GLN A 83 4.97 -9.68 3.43
N ILE A 84 3.86 -9.02 3.79
CA ILE A 84 3.89 -7.75 4.50
C ILE A 84 4.12 -8.04 5.99
N LYS A 85 5.20 -7.51 6.55
CA LYS A 85 5.54 -7.66 7.97
C LYS A 85 5.12 -6.46 8.82
N ARG A 86 5.09 -5.27 8.22
CA ARG A 86 4.73 -4.01 8.87
C ARG A 86 4.34 -2.99 7.82
N VAL A 87 3.33 -2.18 8.13
CA VAL A 87 2.98 -0.96 7.37
C VAL A 87 3.35 0.24 8.22
N MET A 88 3.95 1.26 7.60
CA MET A 88 4.26 2.52 8.24
C MET A 88 3.80 3.66 7.33
N VAL A 89 2.88 4.47 7.82
CA VAL A 89 2.43 5.71 7.14
C VAL A 89 3.24 6.87 7.70
N ARG A 90 3.72 7.76 6.81
CA ARG A 90 4.52 8.94 7.15
C ARG A 90 3.96 10.14 6.40
N GLN A 91 3.91 11.29 7.08
CA GLN A 91 3.68 12.60 6.47
C GLN A 91 5.02 13.27 6.13
#